data_AF-A0A849C2Q8-F1
#
_entry.id   AF-A0A849C2Q8-F1
#
_cell.length_a   1.000
_cell.length_b   1.000
_cell.length_c   1.000
_cell.angle_alpha   90.00
_cell.angle_beta   90.00
_cell.angle_gamma   90.00
#
_symmetry.space_group_name_H-M   'P 1'
#
loop_
_entity.id
_entity.type
_entity.pdbx_description
1 polymer ?
#
loop_
_entity_poly.entity_id
_entity_poly.type
_entity_poly.pdbx_seq_one_letter_code
_entity_poly.pdbx_strand_id
1 'polypeptide(L)'
;MEDGTGALVGAVITASAAVLAVVVAQLATARRERRQRVYARERAALLDAQDAALVARTALRAVGTALERAAREVAPSAHVVVAVPADLEAARSEAEGRLDVRLARVATRDVVDAARAWQQRARWAFLGDEDVTARDEDDAWGALNAAVAAALDDRGWWERRRGR
;
A
#
# COMPACT_ATOMS: atom_id res chain seq x y z
N MET A 1 -41.74 -13.61 -56.75
CA MET A 1 -42.06 -13.50 -55.31
C MET A 1 -40.91 -14.02 -54.43
N GLU A 2 -39.66 -14.03 -54.93
CA GLU A 2 -38.52 -14.63 -54.22
C GLU A 2 -37.57 -13.59 -53.58
N ASP A 3 -37.61 -12.32 -54.01
CA ASP A 3 -36.73 -11.26 -53.52
C ASP A 3 -36.98 -10.85 -52.05
N GLY A 4 -38.21 -11.01 -51.55
CA GLY A 4 -38.59 -10.62 -50.19
C GLY A 4 -37.96 -11.50 -49.10
N THR A 5 -37.72 -12.77 -49.39
CA THR A 5 -37.20 -13.74 -48.41
C THR A 5 -35.70 -13.56 -48.20
N GLY A 6 -34.94 -13.29 -49.28
CA GLY A 6 -33.49 -13.03 -49.20
C GLY A 6 -33.15 -11.76 -48.43
N ALA A 7 -33.92 -10.68 -48.65
CA ALA A 7 -33.76 -9.43 -47.91
C ALA A 7 -34.04 -9.60 -46.41
N LEU A 8 -35.06 -10.40 -46.06
CA LEU A 8 -35.44 -10.64 -44.67
C LEU A 8 -34.40 -11.49 -43.93
N VAL A 9 -33.84 -12.53 -44.58
CA VAL A 9 -32.74 -13.33 -44.02
C VAL A 9 -31.48 -12.48 -43.81
N GLY A 10 -31.11 -11.65 -44.79
CA GLY A 10 -29.97 -10.73 -44.66
C GLY A 10 -30.14 -9.73 -43.52
N ALA A 11 -31.35 -9.19 -43.34
CA ALA A 11 -31.68 -8.30 -42.24
C ALA A 11 -31.59 -8.99 -40.88
N VAL A 12 -32.08 -10.23 -40.73
CA VAL A 12 -31.99 -11.01 -39.49
C VAL A 12 -30.54 -11.33 -39.13
N ILE A 13 -29.72 -11.71 -40.11
CA ILE A 13 -28.28 -11.98 -39.89
C ILE A 13 -27.58 -10.70 -39.43
N THR A 14 -27.83 -9.58 -40.10
CA THR A 14 -27.23 -8.28 -39.76
C THR A 14 -27.67 -7.80 -38.36
N ALA A 15 -28.96 -7.93 -38.04
CA ALA A 15 -29.49 -7.60 -36.73
C ALA A 15 -28.87 -8.49 -35.63
N SER A 16 -28.72 -9.78 -35.89
CA SER A 16 -28.10 -10.73 -34.96
C SER A 16 -26.61 -10.42 -34.74
N ALA A 17 -25.88 -10.09 -35.81
CA ALA A 17 -24.48 -9.65 -35.72
C ALA A 17 -24.34 -8.33 -34.92
N ALA A 18 -25.25 -7.38 -35.13
CA ALA A 18 -25.28 -6.13 -34.37
C ALA A 18 -25.54 -6.36 -32.87
N VAL A 19 -26.50 -7.23 -32.53
CA VAL A 19 -26.78 -7.60 -31.12
C VAL A 19 -25.57 -8.25 -30.48
N LEU A 20 -24.91 -9.19 -31.16
CA LEU A 20 -23.69 -9.82 -30.66
C LEU A 20 -22.56 -8.80 -30.46
N ALA A 21 -22.37 -7.88 -31.41
CA ALA A 21 -21.36 -6.82 -31.29
C ALA A 21 -21.63 -5.91 -30.09
N VAL A 22 -22.90 -5.54 -29.83
CA VAL A 22 -23.29 -4.76 -28.65
C VAL A 22 -23.02 -5.53 -27.36
N VAL A 23 -23.38 -6.81 -27.29
CA VAL A 23 -23.13 -7.64 -26.10
C VAL A 23 -21.63 -7.76 -25.81
N VAL A 24 -20.81 -7.98 -26.84
CA VAL A 24 -19.35 -8.04 -26.70
C VAL A 24 -18.78 -6.69 -26.24
N ALA A 25 -19.25 -5.58 -26.81
CA ALA A 25 -18.84 -4.24 -26.40
C ALA A 25 -19.21 -3.95 -24.93
N GLN A 26 -20.42 -4.30 -24.51
CA GLN A 26 -20.85 -4.15 -23.11
C GLN A 26 -20.03 -5.02 -22.17
N LEU A 27 -19.73 -6.27 -22.53
CA LEU A 27 -18.86 -7.15 -21.75
C LEU A 27 -17.43 -6.60 -21.64
N ALA A 28 -16.87 -6.06 -22.72
CA ALA A 28 -15.55 -5.45 -22.73
C ALA A 28 -15.50 -4.21 -21.81
N THR A 29 -16.52 -3.34 -21.90
CA THR A 29 -16.66 -2.16 -21.04
C THR A 29 -16.82 -2.55 -19.57
N ALA A 30 -17.69 -3.50 -19.26
CA ALA A 30 -17.89 -3.98 -17.89
C ALA A 30 -16.61 -4.60 -17.29
N ARG A 31 -15.86 -5.37 -18.09
CA ARG A 31 -14.55 -5.89 -17.68
C ARG A 31 -13.54 -4.78 -17.43
N ARG A 32 -13.52 -3.75 -18.28
CA ARG A 32 -12.64 -2.59 -18.12
C ARG A 32 -12.92 -1.83 -16.83
N GLU A 33 -14.19 -1.51 -16.55
CA GLU A 33 -14.60 -0.82 -15.33
C GLU A 33 -14.25 -1.61 -14.08
N ARG A 34 -14.53 -2.93 -14.07
CA ARG A 34 -14.17 -3.80 -12.93
C ARG A 34 -12.67 -3.75 -12.65
N ARG A 35 -11.83 -3.85 -13.68
CA ARG A 35 -10.37 -3.75 -13.54
C ARG A 35 -9.93 -2.38 -13.01
N GLN A 36 -10.52 -1.29 -13.50
CA GLN A 36 -10.23 0.06 -13.02
C GLN A 36 -10.60 0.25 -11.55
N ARG A 37 -11.75 -0.27 -11.11
CA ARG A 37 -12.17 -0.19 -9.70
C ARG A 37 -11.26 -1.00 -8.79
N VAL A 38 -10.84 -2.20 -9.22
CA VAL A 38 -9.86 -3.00 -8.47
C VAL A 38 -8.54 -2.26 -8.36
N TYR A 39 -8.01 -1.76 -9.47
CA TYR A 39 -6.78 -0.97 -9.48
C TYR A 39 -6.86 0.26 -8.56
N ALA A 40 -7.93 1.03 -8.63
CA ALA A 40 -8.11 2.21 -7.80
C ALA A 40 -8.13 1.87 -6.30
N ARG A 41 -8.78 0.76 -5.93
CA ARG A 41 -8.79 0.26 -4.53
C ARG A 41 -7.41 -0.19 -4.07
N GLU A 42 -6.69 -0.92 -4.91
CA GLU A 42 -5.34 -1.40 -4.58
C GLU A 42 -4.35 -0.24 -4.46
N ARG A 43 -4.41 0.74 -5.37
CA ARG A 43 -3.62 1.97 -5.30
C ARG A 43 -3.92 2.74 -4.02
N ALA A 44 -5.21 2.90 -3.68
CA ALA A 44 -5.60 3.56 -2.44
C ALA A 44 -5.07 2.81 -1.21
N ALA A 45 -5.15 1.49 -1.18
CA ALA A 45 -4.63 0.69 -0.07
C ALA A 45 -3.11 0.82 0.11
N LEU A 46 -2.34 0.89 -1.00
CA LEU A 46 -0.90 1.10 -0.95
C LEU A 46 -0.53 2.49 -0.39
N LEU A 47 -1.22 3.53 -0.85
CA LEU A 47 -1.00 4.90 -0.37
C LEU A 47 -1.41 5.05 1.10
N ASP A 48 -2.56 4.51 1.49
CA ASP A 48 -3.01 4.48 2.88
C ASP A 48 -2.00 3.78 3.81
N ALA A 49 -1.37 2.70 3.33
CA ALA A 49 -0.34 1.98 4.09
C ALA A 49 0.95 2.80 4.22
N GLN A 50 1.37 3.48 3.15
CA GLN A 50 2.53 4.39 3.18
C GLN A 50 2.31 5.56 4.14
N ASP A 51 1.13 6.18 4.11
CA ASP A 51 0.77 7.26 5.02
C ASP A 51 0.72 6.78 6.47
N ALA A 52 0.14 5.60 6.72
CA ALA A 52 0.14 5.01 8.06
C ALA A 52 1.57 4.68 8.55
N ALA A 53 2.45 4.23 7.65
CA ALA A 53 3.84 3.95 7.98
C ALA A 53 4.61 5.24 8.33
N LEU A 54 4.36 6.35 7.62
CA LEU A 54 4.90 7.67 7.96
C LEU A 54 4.47 8.15 9.36
N VAL A 55 3.19 7.95 9.69
CA VAL A 55 2.66 8.27 11.02
C VAL A 55 3.33 7.43 12.10
N ALA A 56 3.46 6.11 11.89
CA ALA A 56 4.15 5.21 12.81
C ALA A 56 5.63 5.58 12.98
N ARG A 57 6.33 5.93 11.88
CA ARG A 57 7.72 6.41 11.91
C ARG A 57 7.87 7.64 12.80
N THR A 58 6.94 8.59 12.65
CA THR A 58 6.95 9.84 13.41
C THR A 58 6.70 9.58 14.90
N ALA A 59 5.75 8.70 15.23
CA ALA A 59 5.46 8.34 16.62
C ALA A 59 6.64 7.62 17.30
N LEU A 60 7.28 6.66 16.59
CA LEU A 60 8.46 5.96 17.09
C LEU A 60 9.64 6.92 17.32
N ARG A 61 9.89 7.85 16.39
CA ARG A 61 10.92 8.88 16.55
C ARG A 61 10.63 9.81 17.74
N ALA A 62 9.37 10.16 17.99
CA ALA A 62 8.99 10.96 19.15
C ALA A 62 9.29 10.22 20.47
N VAL A 63 8.98 8.92 20.55
CA VAL A 63 9.34 8.07 21.70
C VAL A 63 10.86 8.01 21.89
N GLY A 64 11.62 7.73 20.84
CA GLY A 64 13.09 7.69 20.92
C GLY A 64 13.70 9.01 21.37
N THR A 65 13.20 10.14 20.87
CA THR A 65 13.64 11.48 21.29
C THR A 65 13.34 11.74 22.77
N ALA A 66 12.18 11.30 23.26
CA ALA A 66 11.81 11.44 24.66
C ALA A 66 12.72 10.59 25.57
N LEU A 67 13.04 9.36 25.15
CA LEU A 67 13.97 8.48 25.84
C LEU A 67 15.38 9.07 25.89
N GLU A 68 15.89 9.55 24.77
CA GLU A 68 17.23 10.16 24.68
C GLU A 68 17.33 11.44 25.55
N ARG A 69 16.26 12.23 25.63
CA ARG A 69 16.21 13.40 26.52
C ARG A 69 16.24 12.97 27.99
N ALA A 70 15.39 12.03 28.37
CA ALA A 70 15.33 11.54 29.75
C ALA A 70 16.65 10.85 30.17
N ALA A 71 17.31 10.13 29.27
CA ALA A 71 18.61 9.52 29.53
C ALA A 71 19.72 10.56 29.78
N ARG A 72 19.69 11.72 29.10
CA ARG A 72 20.66 12.81 29.30
C ARG A 72 20.50 13.55 30.62
N GLU A 73 19.32 13.52 31.22
CA GLU A 73 19.04 14.15 32.52
C GLU A 73 19.54 13.31 33.71
N VAL A 74 20.02 12.09 33.44
CA VAL A 74 20.46 11.11 34.43
C VAL A 74 21.99 11.09 34.56
N ALA A 75 22.50 11.01 35.79
CA ALA A 75 23.94 10.86 36.03
C ALA A 75 24.49 9.52 35.50
N PRO A 76 25.67 9.48 34.85
CA PRO A 76 26.19 8.30 34.12
C PRO A 76 26.39 7.01 34.92
N SER A 77 26.31 7.04 36.26
CA SER A 77 26.61 5.92 37.15
C SER A 77 25.38 5.26 37.78
N ALA A 78 24.16 5.66 37.37
CA ALA A 78 22.91 5.11 37.91
C ALA A 78 22.19 4.24 36.87
N HIS A 79 21.80 3.02 37.26
CA HIS A 79 20.78 2.29 36.52
C HIS A 79 19.46 3.06 36.64
N VAL A 80 18.97 3.60 35.52
CA VAL A 80 17.69 4.30 35.48
C VAL A 80 16.73 3.58 34.54
N VAL A 81 15.56 3.29 35.09
CA VAL A 81 14.40 2.88 34.30
C VAL A 81 13.79 4.15 33.72
N VAL A 82 14.01 4.41 32.44
CA VAL A 82 13.39 5.53 31.73
C VAL A 82 11.96 5.12 31.35
N ALA A 83 10.97 5.74 31.99
CA ALA A 83 9.57 5.54 31.63
C ALA A 83 9.19 6.45 30.46
N VAL A 84 8.63 5.87 29.39
CA VAL A 84 8.05 6.64 28.30
C VAL A 84 6.75 7.31 28.79
N PRO A 85 6.52 8.60 28.51
CA PRO A 85 5.25 9.25 28.78
C PRO A 85 4.05 8.47 28.21
N ALA A 86 2.99 8.29 29.00
CA ALA A 86 1.85 7.44 28.64
C ALA A 86 1.11 7.89 27.36
N ASP A 87 1.10 9.20 27.09
CA ASP A 87 0.57 9.80 25.86
C ASP A 87 1.39 9.41 24.63
N LEU A 88 2.71 9.39 24.72
CA LEU A 88 3.59 8.95 23.63
C LEU A 88 3.48 7.44 23.39
N GLU A 89 3.35 6.66 24.46
CA GLU A 89 3.12 5.22 24.38
C GLU A 89 1.78 4.90 23.70
N ALA A 90 0.71 5.61 24.09
CA ALA A 90 -0.60 5.48 23.46
C ALA A 90 -0.57 5.89 21.98
N ALA A 91 0.11 7.01 21.65
CA ALA A 91 0.24 7.48 20.27
C ALA A 91 1.03 6.51 19.40
N ARG A 92 2.12 5.92 19.92
CA ARG A 92 2.87 4.85 19.25
C ARG A 92 1.98 3.64 18.98
N SER A 93 1.32 3.14 20.02
CA SER A 93 0.45 1.96 19.93
C SER A 93 -0.68 2.15 18.91
N GLU A 94 -1.32 3.33 18.92
CA GLU A 94 -2.35 3.68 17.94
C GLU A 94 -1.79 3.73 16.51
N ALA A 95 -0.62 4.34 16.32
CA ALA A 95 0.00 4.46 15.00
C ALA A 95 0.41 3.08 14.43
N GLU A 96 0.98 2.22 15.26
CA GLU A 96 1.34 0.85 14.88
C GLU A 96 0.09 0.02 14.56
N GLY A 97 -0.94 0.06 15.41
CA GLY A 97 -2.20 -0.64 15.15
C GLY A 97 -2.91 -0.15 13.88
N ARG A 98 -2.84 1.16 13.60
CA ARG A 98 -3.37 1.73 12.35
C ARG A 98 -2.60 1.21 11.14
N LEU A 99 -1.27 1.14 11.22
CA LEU A 99 -0.45 0.56 10.16
C LEU A 99 -0.83 -0.89 9.89
N ASP A 100 -0.98 -1.72 10.93
CA ASP A 100 -1.37 -3.12 10.78
C ASP A 100 -2.72 -3.27 10.08
N VAL A 101 -3.71 -2.45 10.45
CA VAL A 101 -5.03 -2.44 9.81
C VAL A 101 -4.95 -2.03 8.33
N ARG A 102 -4.07 -1.10 7.96
CA ARG A 102 -3.88 -0.69 6.55
C ARG A 102 -3.13 -1.75 5.76
N LEU A 103 -2.08 -2.36 6.33
CA LEU A 103 -1.34 -3.45 5.70
C LEU A 103 -2.22 -4.68 5.44
N ALA A 104 -3.20 -4.97 6.31
CA ALA A 104 -4.16 -6.05 6.08
C ALA A 104 -5.00 -5.89 4.79
N ARG A 105 -5.07 -4.68 4.22
CA ARG A 105 -5.77 -4.38 2.96
C ARG A 105 -4.86 -4.44 1.74
N VAL A 106 -3.54 -4.54 1.95
CA VAL A 106 -2.55 -4.59 0.88
C VAL A 106 -2.41 -6.04 0.41
N ALA A 107 -2.73 -6.29 -0.86
CA ALA A 107 -2.61 -7.62 -1.46
C ALA A 107 -1.16 -7.99 -1.83
N THR A 108 -0.28 -6.99 -2.00
CA THR A 108 1.11 -7.21 -2.41
C THR A 108 1.96 -7.64 -1.22
N ARG A 109 2.32 -8.93 -1.18
CA ARG A 109 3.11 -9.53 -0.09
C ARG A 109 4.44 -8.82 0.13
N ASP A 110 5.16 -8.47 -0.93
CA ASP A 110 6.46 -7.80 -0.82
C ASP A 110 6.38 -6.47 -0.07
N VAL A 111 5.29 -5.72 -0.25
CA VAL A 111 5.05 -4.47 0.49
C VAL A 111 4.80 -4.76 1.97
N VAL A 112 4.02 -5.80 2.29
CA VAL A 112 3.74 -6.21 3.67
C VAL A 112 5.01 -6.68 4.36
N ASP A 113 5.83 -7.50 3.70
CA ASP A 113 7.07 -8.04 4.23
C ASP A 113 8.11 -6.92 4.43
N ALA A 114 8.23 -5.98 3.47
CA ALA A 114 9.09 -4.81 3.61
C ALA A 114 8.63 -3.88 4.74
N ALA A 115 7.31 -3.66 4.90
CA ALA A 115 6.77 -2.83 5.97
C ALA A 115 7.03 -3.43 7.36
N ARG A 116 6.87 -4.76 7.50
CA ARG A 116 7.17 -5.47 8.75
C ARG A 116 8.66 -5.45 9.08
N ALA A 117 9.52 -5.65 8.09
CA ALA A 117 10.96 -5.55 8.26
C ALA A 117 11.37 -4.14 8.72
N TRP A 118 10.81 -3.11 8.09
CA TRP A 118 11.01 -1.73 8.53
C TRP A 118 10.50 -1.50 9.96
N GLN A 119 9.28 -1.91 10.30
CA GLN A 119 8.70 -1.71 11.63
C GLN A 119 9.56 -2.37 12.72
N GLN A 120 10.07 -3.58 12.46
CA GLN A 120 10.98 -4.26 13.37
C GLN A 120 12.25 -3.43 13.60
N ARG A 121 12.90 -2.93 12.54
CA ARG A 121 14.11 -2.12 12.69
C ARG A 121 13.85 -0.76 13.32
N ALA A 122 12.76 -0.10 12.96
CA ALA A 122 12.37 1.19 13.52
C ALA A 122 12.16 1.12 15.03
N ARG A 123 11.55 0.02 15.53
CA ARG A 123 11.39 -0.21 16.97
C ARG A 123 12.74 -0.21 17.70
N TRP A 124 13.79 -0.81 17.14
CA TRP A 124 15.09 -0.91 17.82
C TRP A 124 15.97 0.31 17.59
N ALA A 125 15.99 0.85 16.37
CA ALA A 125 16.80 2.01 16.00
C ALA A 125 16.50 3.25 16.84
N PHE A 126 15.23 3.47 17.20
CA PHE A 126 14.83 4.60 18.04
C PHE A 126 14.95 4.32 19.55
N LEU A 127 15.12 3.06 19.95
CA LEU A 127 15.33 2.67 21.35
C LEU A 127 16.82 2.60 21.73
N GLY A 128 17.73 2.78 20.77
CA GLY A 128 19.17 2.84 21.02
C GLY A 128 19.84 1.47 21.19
N ASP A 129 19.30 0.43 20.57
CA ASP A 129 19.93 -0.88 20.51
C ASP A 129 21.24 -0.81 19.70
N GLU A 130 22.34 -1.34 20.24
CA GLU A 130 23.66 -1.32 19.57
C GLU A 130 23.64 -2.15 18.26
N ASP A 131 22.74 -3.14 18.16
CA ASP A 131 22.63 -4.03 17.00
C ASP A 131 21.81 -3.45 15.84
N VAL A 132 21.06 -2.35 16.06
CA VAL A 132 20.21 -1.74 15.03
C VAL A 132 20.37 -0.23 15.02
N THR A 133 20.99 0.29 13.96
CA THR A 133 21.29 1.72 13.84
C THR A 133 20.18 2.50 13.13
N ALA A 134 20.23 3.83 13.23
CA ALA A 134 19.38 4.72 12.44
C ALA A 134 19.55 4.49 10.92
N ARG A 135 20.75 4.08 10.48
CA ARG A 135 21.00 3.73 9.08
C ARG A 135 20.22 2.49 8.66
N ASP A 136 20.15 1.47 9.51
CA ASP A 136 19.41 0.24 9.22
C ASP A 136 17.90 0.49 9.10
N GLU A 137 17.38 1.45 9.87
CA GLU A 137 16.01 1.96 9.74
C GLU A 137 15.80 2.71 8.43
N ASP A 138 16.69 3.63 8.06
CA ASP A 138 16.62 4.38 6.79
C ASP A 138 16.70 3.45 5.57
N ASP A 139 17.58 2.44 5.59
CA ASP A 139 17.70 1.45 4.52
C ASP A 139 16.42 0.60 4.41
N ALA A 140 15.83 0.18 5.53
CA ALA A 140 14.56 -0.54 5.54
C ALA A 140 13.39 0.35 5.08
N TRP A 141 13.39 1.63 5.46
CA TRP A 141 12.42 2.62 5.00
C TRP A 141 12.53 2.82 3.48
N GLY A 142 13.75 2.89 2.96
CA GLY A 142 14.02 2.92 1.52
C GLY A 142 13.46 1.69 0.81
N ALA A 143 13.69 0.49 1.36
CA ALA A 143 13.17 -0.77 0.81
C ALA A 143 11.63 -0.81 0.78
N LEU A 144 10.96 -0.34 1.84
CA LEU A 144 9.50 -0.20 1.87
C LEU A 144 9.01 0.72 0.75
N ASN A 145 9.60 1.91 0.61
CA ASN A 145 9.20 2.86 -0.43
C ASN A 145 9.45 2.31 -1.85
N ALA A 146 10.57 1.59 -2.04
CA ALA A 146 10.86 0.93 -3.31
C ALA A 146 9.83 -0.17 -3.62
N ALA A 147 9.43 -0.97 -2.63
CA ALA A 147 8.40 -1.99 -2.79
C ALA A 147 7.03 -1.37 -3.14
N VAL A 148 6.65 -0.27 -2.48
CA VAL A 148 5.42 0.48 -2.81
C VAL A 148 5.49 1.05 -4.22
N ALA A 149 6.60 1.69 -4.60
CA ALA A 149 6.79 2.22 -5.94
C ALA A 149 6.72 1.12 -7.01
N ALA A 150 7.38 -0.01 -6.79
CA ALA A 150 7.32 -1.17 -7.68
C ALA A 150 5.88 -1.71 -7.79
N ALA A 151 5.14 -1.83 -6.69
CA ALA A 151 3.75 -2.29 -6.70
C ALA A 151 2.81 -1.31 -7.44
N LEU A 152 3.13 -0.01 -7.45
CA LEU A 152 2.42 1.00 -8.22
C LEU A 152 2.78 0.95 -9.71
N ASP A 153 4.05 0.70 -10.06
CA ASP A 153 4.54 0.72 -11.44
C ASP A 153 4.33 -0.60 -12.21
N ASP A 154 4.37 -1.74 -11.53
CA ASP A 154 4.11 -3.07 -12.11
C ASP A 154 2.69 -3.17 -12.69
N ARG A 155 1.76 -2.35 -12.16
CA ARG A 155 0.40 -2.24 -12.71
C ARG A 155 0.24 -1.18 -13.80
N GLY A 156 1.20 -0.27 -13.96
CA GLY A 156 1.32 0.67 -15.09
C GLY A 156 1.71 0.00 -16.41
N TRP A 157 2.24 -1.24 -16.38
CA TRP A 157 2.48 -2.05 -17.57
C TRP A 157 1.21 -2.30 -18.42
N TRP A 158 0.03 -2.40 -17.79
CA TRP A 158 -1.24 -2.64 -18.50
C TRP A 158 -1.72 -1.44 -19.32
N GLU A 159 -1.37 -0.22 -18.93
CA GLU A 159 -1.67 0.99 -19.69
C GLU A 159 -0.68 1.15 -20.86
N ARG A 160 0.61 0.84 -20.65
CA ARG A 160 1.64 0.84 -21.71
C ARG A 160 1.35 -0.17 -22.83
N ARG A 161 0.64 -1.27 -22.54
CA ARG A 161 0.24 -2.29 -23.54
C ARG A 161 -1.02 -1.92 -24.36
N ARG A 162 -1.76 -0.86 -23.99
CA ARG A 162 -2.96 -0.39 -24.70
C ARG A 162 -2.68 0.72 -25.73
N GLY A 163 -1.46 1.25 -25.76
CA GLY A 163 -1.03 2.30 -26.69
C GLY A 163 -0.31 1.79 -27.95
N ARG A 164 -0.33 0.48 -28.22
CA ARG A 164 0.14 -0.14 -29.46
C ARG A 164 -0.95 -1.04 -30.02
#